data_AF-A0A1T3P1M3-F1
#
_entry.id   AF-A0A1T3P1M3-F1
#
_cell.length_a   1.000
_cell.length_b   1.000
_cell.length_c   1.000
_cell.angle_alpha   90.00
_cell.angle_beta   90.00
_cell.angle_gamma   90.00
#
_symmetry.space_group_name_H-M   'P 1'
#
loop_
_entity.id
_entity.type
_entity.pdbx_description
1 polymer ?
#
loop_
_entity_poly.entity_id
_entity_poly.type
_entity_poly.pdbx_seq_one_letter_code
_entity_poly.pdbx_strand_id
1 'polypeptide(L)' 'MKWQQILDHEDAVEADLHQVYGIDYDDALDRRSWRWMAVRIAGLLSTDSRLYRALTPRQDPAPGR' A
#
# COMPACT_ATOMS: atom_id res chain seq x y z
N MET A 1 -3.11 2.59 -12.24
CA MET A 1 -3.48 2.78 -10.83
C MET A 1 -3.37 4.26 -10.49
N LYS A 2 -4.40 4.86 -9.88
CA LYS A 2 -4.37 6.27 -9.46
C LYS A 2 -3.93 6.36 -8.01
N TRP A 3 -3.12 7.37 -7.64
CA TRP A 3 -2.66 7.58 -6.25
C TRP A 3 -3.80 7.70 -5.24
N GLN A 4 -4.93 8.29 -5.63
CA GLN A 4 -6.11 8.36 -4.77
C GLN A 4 -6.55 6.96 -4.28
N GLN A 5 -6.55 5.96 -5.16
CA GLN A 5 -6.95 4.59 -4.78
C GLN A 5 -6.00 3.97 -3.75
N ILE A 6 -4.72 4.35 -3.78
CA ILE A 6 -3.74 3.91 -2.78
C ILE A 6 -4.03 4.56 -1.44
N LEU A 7 -4.32 5.87 -1.44
CA LEU A 7 -4.62 6.65 -0.23
C LEU A 7 -5.97 6.27 0.38
N ASP A 8 -6.92 5.79 -0.41
CA ASP A 8 -8.16 5.20 0.10
C ASP A 8 -7.90 3.93 0.97
N HIS A 9 -6.68 3.40 0.94
CA HIS A 9 -6.21 2.27 1.75
C HIS A 9 -5.02 2.65 2.66
N GLU A 10 -5.05 3.85 3.25
CA GLU A 10 -3.99 4.38 4.13
C GLU A 10 -3.60 3.40 5.26
N ASP A 11 -4.55 2.76 5.93
CA ASP A 11 -4.28 1.76 6.98
C ASP A 11 -3.39 0.60 6.48
N ALA A 12 -3.63 0.15 5.24
CA ALA A 12 -2.84 -0.93 4.64
C ALA A 12 -1.44 -0.45 4.25
N VAL A 13 -1.32 0.80 3.80
CA VAL A 13 -0.04 1.46 3.52
C VAL A 13 0.77 1.55 4.82
N GLU A 14 0.18 2.09 5.89
CA GLU A 14 0.83 2.26 7.18
C GLU A 14 1.29 0.91 7.76
N ALA A 15 0.41 -0.08 7.80
CA ALA A 15 0.75 -1.40 8.34
C ALA A 15 1.89 -2.08 7.55
N ASP A 16 1.89 -1.98 6.22
CA ASP A 16 2.95 -2.54 5.40
C ASP A 16 4.27 -1.75 5.53
N LEU A 17 4.21 -0.41 5.65
CA LEU A 17 5.40 0.41 5.92
C LEU A 17 6.03 0.08 7.27
N HIS A 18 5.21 -0.06 8.30
CA HIS A 18 5.68 -0.43 9.64
C HIS A 18 6.28 -1.85 9.60
N GLN A 19 5.58 -2.82 9.03
CA GLN A 19 6.06 -4.20 9.03
C GLN A 19 7.34 -4.41 8.20
N VAL A 20 7.39 -3.83 6.99
CA VAL A 20 8.48 -4.09 6.04
C VAL A 20 9.70 -3.23 6.32
N TYR A 21 9.49 -1.98 6.76
CA TYR A 21 10.55 -0.99 6.88
C TYR A 21 10.73 -0.42 8.30
N GLY A 22 9.82 -0.72 9.24
CA GLY A 22 9.85 -0.13 10.58
C GLY A 22 9.57 1.37 10.56
N ILE A 23 8.75 1.84 9.61
CA ILE A 23 8.46 3.26 9.39
C ILE A 23 7.03 3.56 9.84
N ASP A 24 6.89 4.63 10.63
CA ASP A 24 5.62 5.29 10.90
C ASP A 24 5.27 6.24 9.75
N TYR A 25 4.04 6.17 9.26
CA TYR A 25 3.61 6.91 8.06
C TYR A 25 3.61 8.43 8.27
N ASP A 26 3.07 8.90 9.40
CA ASP A 26 2.96 10.32 9.72
C ASP A 26 4.34 10.93 9.97
N ASP A 27 5.19 10.26 10.78
CA ASP A 27 6.55 10.75 11.03
C ASP A 27 7.39 10.82 9.74
N ALA A 28 7.14 9.90 8.80
CA ALA A 28 7.82 9.89 7.52
C ALA A 28 7.36 11.03 6.60
N LEU A 29 6.08 11.38 6.58
CA LEU A 29 5.59 12.51 5.77
C LEU A 29 6.14 13.85 6.27
N ASP A 30 6.32 14.00 7.58
CA ASP A 30 6.90 15.21 8.17
C ASP A 30 8.39 15.35 7.88
N ARG A 31 9.13 14.24 7.88
CA ARG A 31 10.60 14.25 7.81
C ARG A 31 11.17 13.99 6.41
N ARG A 32 10.37 13.44 5.49
CA ARG A 32 10.84 12.96 4.19
C ARG A 32 9.99 13.54 3.06
N SER A 33 10.62 13.69 1.90
CA SER A 33 9.91 14.11 0.69
C SER A 33 8.86 13.08 0.26
N TRP A 34 7.77 13.54 -0.36
CA TRP A 34 6.78 12.66 -0.99
C TRP A 34 7.38 11.61 -1.94
N ARG A 35 8.39 11.98 -2.73
CA ARG A 35 9.09 11.04 -3.63
C ARG A 35 9.72 9.86 -2.88
N TRP A 36 10.22 10.08 -1.67
CA TRP A 36 10.81 9.04 -0.82
C TRP A 36 9.75 8.02 -0.36
N MET A 37 8.56 8.51 -0.01
CA MET A 37 7.41 7.69 0.35
C MET A 37 6.90 6.90 -0.87
N ALA A 38 6.73 7.59 -1.99
CA ALA A 38 6.19 7.00 -3.22
C ALA A 38 7.02 5.79 -3.73
N VAL A 39 8.35 5.84 -3.63
CA VAL A 39 9.22 4.73 -4.03
C VAL A 39 9.04 3.50 -3.14
N ARG A 40 8.79 3.68 -1.83
CA ARG A 40 8.54 2.58 -0.89
C ARG A 40 7.18 1.94 -1.11
N ILE A 41 6.16 2.77 -1.29
CA ILE A 41 4.82 2.29 -1.67
C ILE A 41 4.88 1.49 -2.98
N ALA A 42 5.62 1.97 -3.99
CA ALA A 42 5.83 1.22 -5.23
C ALA A 42 6.53 -0.14 -4.99
N GLY A 43 7.47 -0.21 -4.04
CA GLY A 43 8.10 -1.46 -3.62
C GLY A 43 7.12 -2.42 -2.91
N LEU A 44 6.19 -1.91 -2.09
CA LEU A 44 5.15 -2.75 -1.49
C LEU A 44 4.26 -3.37 -2.57
N LEU A 45 3.85 -2.57 -3.56
CA LEU A 45 3.01 -2.99 -4.68
C LEU A 45 3.67 -3.99 -5.64
N SER A 46 5.00 -4.13 -5.62
CA SER A 46 5.70 -5.15 -6.41
C SER A 46 5.81 -6.50 -5.69
N THR A 47 5.23 -6.61 -4.49
CA THR A 47 5.21 -7.81 -3.66
C THR A 47 3.79 -8.21 -3.31
N ASP A 48 3.59 -9.39 -2.71
CA ASP A 48 2.30 -9.82 -2.19
C ASP A 48 1.99 -9.17 -0.83
N SER A 49 1.91 -7.85 -0.81
CA SER A 49 1.66 -7.02 0.37
C SER A 49 0.15 -6.86 0.65
N ARG A 50 -0.23 -6.34 1.83
CA ARG A 50 -1.64 -6.02 2.14
C ARG A 50 -2.18 -5.00 1.16
N LEU A 51 -1.41 -3.96 0.90
CA LEU A 51 -1.75 -2.93 -0.08
C LEU A 51 -1.96 -3.53 -1.48
N TYR A 52 -1.08 -4.43 -1.93
CA TYR A 52 -1.23 -5.11 -3.21
C TYR A 52 -2.55 -5.89 -3.29
N ARG A 53 -2.88 -6.65 -2.24
CA ARG A 53 -4.13 -7.44 -2.17
C ARG A 53 -5.37 -6.56 -2.09
N ALA A 54 -5.32 -5.45 -1.36
CA ALA A 54 -6.42 -4.48 -1.28
C ALA A 54 -6.75 -3.89 -2.66
N LEU A 55 -5.71 -3.57 -3.44
CA LEU A 55 -5.84 -3.00 -4.78
C LEU A 55 -6.07 -4.04 -5.88
N THR A 56 -5.90 -5.32 -5.57
CA THR A 56 -6.13 -6.44 -6.48
C THR A 56 -7.17 -7.37 -5.88
N PRO A 57 -8.46 -6.98 -5.88
CA PRO A 57 -9.52 -7.85 -5.39
C PRO A 57 -9.46 -9.17 -6.15
N ARG A 58 -9.32 -10.27 -5.41
CA ARG A 58 -9.42 -11.61 -6.01
C ARG A 58 -10.81 -11.69 -6.63
N GLN A 59 -10.89 -11.87 -7.94
CA GLN A 59 -12.15 -12.25 -8.56
C GLN A 59 -12.46 -13.64 -8.03
N ASP A 60 -13.36 -13.73 -7.05
CA ASP A 60 -13.90 -15.03 -6.70
C ASP A 60 -14.53 -15.60 -7.97
N PRO A 61 -14.20 -16.85 -8.35
CA PRO A 61 -14.86 -17.49 -9.48
C PRO A 61 -16.36 -17.43 -9.19
N ALA A 62 -17.13 -16.88 -10.14
CA ALA A 62 -18.57 -16.75 -10.02
C ALA A 62 -19.16 -18.06 -9.50
N PRO A 63 -20.09 -18.02 -8.53
CA PRO A 63 -20.69 -19.24 -8.01
C PRO A 63 -21.22 -20.05 -9.19
N GLY A 64 -20.71 -21.28 -9.31
CA GLY A 64 -21.06 -22.19 -10.40
C GLY A 64 -22.57 -22.29 -10.52
N ARG A 65 -23.08 -22.02 -11.72
CA ARG A 65 -24.50 -22.04 -12.05
C ARG A 65 -25.06 -23.46 -12.00
#